data_AF-A0A2E9USV3-F1
#
_entry.id   AF-A0A2E9USV3-F1
#
_cell.length_a   1.000
_cell.length_b   1.000
_cell.length_c   1.000
_cell.angle_alpha   90.00
_cell.angle_beta   90.00
_cell.angle_gamma   90.00
#
_symmetry.space_group_name_H-M   'P 1'
#
loop_
_entity.id
_entity.type
_entity.pdbx_description
1 polymer ?
#
loop_
_entity_poly.entity_id
_entity_poly.type
_entity_poly.pdbx_seq_one_letter_code
_entity_poly.pdbx_strand_id
1 'polypeptide(L)'
;MYEFEDVNTADTRYLFGIPILVTVVAVLPQLVFTSRVKTPLVSQLAIVIAPIIIFIVVFAFGKMTTLIADGKIRLTWRFGFPTKEILISEIEAVETREISNWMGSGIKGTKKGMMWRAWGKTVVAILHNNGKTIFVGSDNPEELARAIRSALKN
;
A
#
# COMPACT_ATOMS: atom_id res chain seq x y z
N MET A 1 2.91 26.93 -10.46
CA MET A 1 2.10 25.76 -10.08
C MET A 1 2.81 25.12 -8.90
N TYR A 2 2.14 24.96 -7.77
CA TYR A 2 2.72 24.34 -6.58
C TYR A 2 2.69 22.81 -6.78
N GLU A 3 3.85 22.19 -6.86
CA GLU A 3 4.00 20.72 -6.88
C GLU A 3 4.38 20.25 -5.49
N PHE A 4 3.74 19.18 -5.02
CA PHE A 4 4.05 18.55 -3.75
C PHE A 4 4.12 17.04 -3.94
N GLU A 5 5.20 16.44 -3.47
CA GLU A 5 5.40 15.00 -3.47
C GLU A 5 5.56 14.49 -2.03
N ASP A 6 4.83 13.44 -1.70
CA ASP A 6 4.99 12.69 -0.46
C ASP A 6 5.10 11.19 -0.77
N VAL A 7 5.77 10.48 0.13
CA VAL A 7 5.98 9.03 0.01
C VAL A 7 5.37 8.36 1.22
N ASN A 8 4.78 7.19 1.00
CA ASN A 8 4.41 6.26 2.06
C ASN A 8 5.20 4.96 1.91
N THR A 9 6.04 4.66 2.90
CA THR A 9 6.96 3.52 2.86
C THR A 9 6.58 2.48 3.89
N ALA A 10 6.58 1.21 3.49
CA ALA A 10 6.38 0.11 4.41
C ALA A 10 7.58 -0.08 5.33
N ASP A 11 7.29 -0.40 6.59
CA ASP A 11 8.33 -0.73 7.56
C ASP A 11 9.13 -1.94 7.05
N THR A 12 10.46 -1.78 7.01
CA THR A 12 11.41 -2.75 6.47
C THR A 12 11.28 -4.13 7.13
N ARG A 13 10.90 -4.19 8.41
CA ARG A 13 10.68 -5.44 9.14
C ARG A 13 9.53 -6.23 8.53
N TYR A 14 8.51 -5.55 8.02
CA TYR A 14 7.39 -6.21 7.35
C TYR A 14 7.73 -6.55 5.90
N LEU A 15 8.46 -5.68 5.21
CA LEU A 15 8.90 -5.89 3.83
C LEU A 15 9.74 -7.16 3.68
N PHE A 16 10.66 -7.41 4.60
CA PHE A 16 11.52 -8.61 4.58
C PHE A 16 11.03 -9.72 5.50
N GLY A 17 10.45 -9.39 6.66
CA GLY A 17 10.05 -10.37 7.65
C GLY A 17 8.89 -11.25 7.19
N ILE A 18 7.90 -10.72 6.47
CA ILE A 18 6.78 -11.53 5.95
C ILE A 18 7.28 -12.57 4.93
N PRO A 19 8.04 -12.18 3.87
CA PRO A 19 8.59 -13.16 2.94
C PRO A 19 9.48 -14.21 3.60
N ILE A 20 10.34 -13.81 4.55
CA ILE A 20 11.20 -14.75 5.29
C ILE A 20 10.35 -15.73 6.09
N LEU A 21 9.36 -15.23 6.85
CA LEU A 21 8.47 -16.07 7.65
C LEU A 21 7.73 -17.09 6.79
N VAL A 22 7.16 -16.66 5.66
CA VAL A 22 6.44 -17.56 4.74
C VAL A 22 7.40 -18.58 4.14
N THR A 23 8.61 -18.17 3.74
CA THR A 23 9.64 -19.08 3.23
C THR A 23 9.96 -20.15 4.27
N VAL A 24 10.20 -19.74 5.52
CA VAL A 24 10.52 -20.64 6.64
C VAL A 24 9.37 -21.62 6.88
N VAL A 25 8.13 -21.15 6.94
CA VAL A 25 6.94 -22.00 7.15
C VAL A 25 6.71 -22.97 5.97
N ALA A 26 6.97 -22.53 4.73
CA ALA A 26 6.80 -23.37 3.54
C ALA A 26 7.90 -24.44 3.40
N VAL A 27 9.13 -24.11 3.78
CA VAL A 27 10.32 -24.96 3.55
C VAL A 27 10.63 -25.88 4.73
N LEU A 28 10.49 -25.43 5.99
CA LEU A 28 10.90 -26.22 7.16
C LEU A 28 10.21 -27.59 7.27
N PRO A 29 8.88 -27.73 7.10
CA PRO A 29 8.24 -29.04 7.15
C PRO A 29 8.79 -29.99 6.10
N GLN A 30 9.17 -29.48 4.93
CA GLN A 30 9.67 -30.30 3.84
C GLN A 30 11.01 -30.93 4.21
N LEU A 31 11.92 -30.23 4.86
CA LEU A 31 13.21 -30.80 5.30
C LEU A 31 13.04 -32.02 6.23
N VAL A 32 11.95 -32.06 7.00
CA VAL A 32 11.62 -33.18 7.90
C VAL A 32 10.92 -34.33 7.17
N PHE A 33 10.01 -34.01 6.24
CA PHE A 33 9.12 -34.99 5.59
C PHE A 33 9.63 -35.54 4.25
N THR A 34 10.40 -34.79 3.45
CA THR A 34 10.92 -35.25 2.14
C THR A 34 11.92 -36.39 2.28
N SER A 35 12.54 -36.54 3.45
CA SER A 35 13.37 -37.70 3.80
C SER A 35 12.57 -39.02 3.86
N ARG A 36 11.23 -38.98 3.87
CA ARG A 36 10.36 -40.16 4.00
C ARG A 36 9.46 -40.43 2.79
N VAL A 37 9.19 -39.43 1.94
CA VAL A 37 8.21 -39.55 0.84
C VAL A 37 8.73 -38.83 -0.41
N LYS A 38 8.70 -39.50 -1.58
CA LYS A 38 9.00 -38.86 -2.87
C LYS A 38 7.92 -37.84 -3.20
N THR A 39 8.26 -36.55 -3.13
CA THR A 39 7.34 -35.47 -3.50
C THR A 39 7.33 -35.26 -5.02
N PRO A 40 6.16 -35.01 -5.65
CA PRO A 40 6.08 -34.66 -7.06
C PRO A 40 6.82 -33.35 -7.38
N LEU A 41 7.40 -33.24 -8.57
CA LEU A 41 8.14 -32.05 -9.04
C LEU A 41 7.31 -30.76 -8.93
N VAL A 42 6.01 -30.83 -9.22
CA VAL A 42 5.10 -29.66 -9.13
C VAL A 42 5.05 -29.10 -7.71
N SER A 43 5.03 -29.97 -6.69
CA SER A 43 5.04 -29.54 -5.29
C SER A 43 6.35 -28.85 -4.94
N GLN A 44 7.48 -29.36 -5.42
CA GLN A 44 8.80 -28.77 -5.21
C GLN A 44 8.93 -27.39 -5.84
N LEU A 45 8.43 -27.22 -7.07
CA LEU A 45 8.41 -25.93 -7.76
C LEU A 45 7.50 -24.93 -7.02
N ALA A 46 6.32 -25.35 -6.56
CA ALA A 46 5.41 -24.49 -5.83
C ALA A 46 6.04 -23.93 -4.53
N ILE A 47 6.82 -24.73 -3.82
CA ILE A 47 7.52 -24.33 -2.58
C ILE A 47 8.54 -23.22 -2.85
N VAL A 48 9.24 -23.26 -3.98
CA VAL A 48 10.24 -22.23 -4.34
C VAL A 48 9.56 -20.99 -4.93
N ILE A 49 8.55 -21.18 -5.77
CA ILE A 49 7.90 -20.10 -6.50
C ILE A 49 7.02 -19.26 -5.58
N ALA A 50 6.29 -19.87 -4.64
CA ALA A 50 5.33 -19.13 -3.81
C ALA A 50 5.98 -18.01 -2.96
N PRO A 51 7.11 -18.24 -2.25
CA PRO A 51 7.80 -17.17 -1.53
C PRO A 51 8.32 -16.04 -2.44
N ILE A 52 8.77 -16.38 -3.65
CA ILE A 52 9.22 -15.38 -4.63
C ILE A 52 8.05 -14.49 -5.06
N ILE A 53 6.90 -15.08 -5.38
CA ILE A 53 5.68 -14.33 -5.72
C ILE A 53 5.28 -13.43 -4.55
N ILE A 54 5.27 -13.94 -3.33
CA ILE A 54 4.92 -13.17 -2.14
C ILE A 54 5.89 -12.01 -1.92
N PHE A 55 7.19 -12.24 -2.07
CA PHE A 55 8.21 -11.19 -2.00
C PHE A 55 7.93 -10.09 -3.03
N ILE A 56 7.69 -10.46 -4.28
CA ILE A 56 7.39 -9.50 -5.37
C ILE A 56 6.17 -8.66 -5.02
N VAL A 57 5.08 -9.30 -4.55
CA VAL A 57 3.84 -8.59 -4.18
C VAL A 57 4.07 -7.65 -3.01
N VAL A 58 4.66 -8.12 -1.91
CA VAL A 58 4.94 -7.29 -0.72
C VAL A 58 5.87 -6.13 -1.08
N PHE A 59 6.85 -6.36 -1.95
CA PHE A 59 7.79 -5.33 -2.39
C PHE A 59 7.17 -4.29 -3.32
N ALA A 60 6.28 -4.70 -4.23
CA ALA A 60 5.55 -3.81 -5.12
C ALA A 60 4.61 -2.86 -4.33
N PHE A 61 3.94 -3.40 -3.30
CA PHE A 61 3.07 -2.63 -2.40
C PHE A 61 3.79 -2.07 -1.16
N GLY A 62 5.13 -2.09 -1.16
CA GLY A 62 5.94 -1.59 -0.06
C GLY A 62 6.25 -0.09 -0.14
N LYS A 63 5.93 0.57 -1.25
CA LYS A 63 6.14 2.01 -1.44
C LYS A 63 5.06 2.59 -2.35
N MET A 64 4.45 3.67 -1.91
CA MET A 64 3.49 4.46 -2.68
C MET A 64 3.95 5.92 -2.69
N THR A 65 3.90 6.57 -3.85
CA THR A 65 4.16 7.99 -4.01
C THR A 65 2.85 8.71 -4.25
N THR A 66 2.67 9.85 -3.59
CA THR A 66 1.55 10.77 -3.76
C THR A 66 2.09 12.06 -4.34
N LEU A 67 1.66 12.42 -5.56
CA LEU A 67 2.05 13.65 -6.24
C LEU A 67 0.82 14.54 -6.41
N ILE A 68 0.93 15.81 -6.02
CA ILE A 68 -0.06 16.85 -6.27
C ILE A 68 0.52 17.79 -7.33
N ALA A 69 -0.07 17.77 -8.51
CA ALA A 69 0.33 18.60 -9.66
C ALA A 69 -0.88 18.77 -10.61
N ASP A 70 -0.89 19.83 -11.42
CA ASP A 70 -1.90 20.04 -12.48
C ASP A 70 -3.37 19.89 -12.04
N GLY A 71 -3.71 20.33 -10.82
CA GLY A 71 -5.09 20.22 -10.30
C GLY A 71 -5.54 18.78 -10.02
N LYS A 72 -4.61 17.84 -9.88
CA LYS A 72 -4.87 16.44 -9.54
C LYS A 72 -3.90 15.92 -8.48
N ILE A 73 -4.35 14.88 -7.77
CA ILE A 73 -3.54 14.06 -6.89
C ILE A 73 -3.36 12.71 -7.58
N ARG A 74 -2.11 12.30 -7.79
CA ARG A 74 -1.74 11.02 -8.38
C ARG A 74 -1.10 10.13 -7.31
N LEU A 75 -1.68 8.97 -7.09
CA LEU A 75 -1.15 7.91 -6.25
C LEU A 75 -0.52 6.86 -7.14
N THR A 76 0.75 6.52 -6.92
CA THR A 76 1.48 5.57 -7.76
C THR A 76 2.28 4.60 -6.89
N TRP A 77 2.10 3.30 -7.10
CA TRP A 77 2.90 2.29 -6.43
C TRP A 77 4.30 2.15 -7.05
N ARG A 78 5.20 1.47 -6.33
CA ARG A 78 6.66 1.42 -6.60
C ARG A 78 7.09 1.28 -8.06
N PHE A 79 6.35 0.52 -8.88
CA PHE A 79 6.70 0.24 -10.28
C PHE A 79 5.85 1.02 -11.30
N GLY A 80 5.23 2.12 -10.91
CA GLY A 80 4.35 2.90 -11.79
C GLY A 80 2.92 2.36 -11.88
N PHE A 81 2.66 1.17 -11.33
CA PHE A 81 1.35 0.52 -11.29
C PHE A 81 1.17 -0.24 -9.96
N PRO A 82 -0.05 -0.26 -9.38
CA PRO A 82 -1.24 0.50 -9.78
C PRO A 82 -1.09 2.02 -9.65
N THR A 83 -1.91 2.76 -10.38
CA THR A 83 -2.01 4.23 -10.26
C THR A 83 -3.47 4.66 -10.07
N LYS A 84 -3.70 5.72 -9.30
CA LYS A 84 -5.00 6.35 -9.11
C LYS A 84 -4.87 7.85 -9.23
N GLU A 85 -5.76 8.47 -9.99
CA GLU A 85 -5.87 9.93 -10.06
C GLU A 85 -7.15 10.39 -9.36
N ILE A 86 -7.06 11.55 -8.71
CA ILE A 86 -8.10 12.23 -7.97
C ILE A 86 -8.08 13.69 -8.42
N LEU A 87 -9.18 14.20 -8.96
CA LEU A 87 -9.28 15.60 -9.35
C LEU A 87 -9.49 16.46 -8.11
N ILE A 88 -8.75 17.56 -7.98
CA ILE A 88 -8.89 18.49 -6.85
C ILE A 88 -10.31 19.10 -6.84
N SER A 89 -10.91 19.32 -8.00
CA SER A 89 -12.28 19.84 -8.15
C SER A 89 -13.38 18.90 -7.62
N GLU A 90 -13.08 17.61 -7.41
CA GLU A 90 -14.02 16.64 -6.87
C GLU A 90 -13.93 16.49 -5.34
N ILE A 91 -12.98 17.17 -4.71
CA ILE A 91 -12.72 17.06 -3.27
C ILE A 91 -13.60 18.05 -2.51
N GLU A 92 -14.38 17.52 -1.58
CA GLU A 92 -15.25 18.27 -0.69
C GLU A 92 -14.50 18.67 0.59
N ALA A 93 -13.78 17.73 1.20
CA ALA A 93 -13.10 17.93 2.47
C ALA A 93 -11.86 17.04 2.62
N VAL A 94 -10.93 17.48 3.47
CA VAL A 94 -9.67 16.79 3.76
C VAL A 94 -9.37 16.83 5.25
N GLU A 95 -9.18 15.65 5.85
CA GLU A 95 -8.83 15.50 7.26
C GLU A 95 -7.78 14.39 7.45
N THR A 96 -6.99 14.46 8.51
CA THR A 96 -6.13 13.35 8.94
C THR A 96 -6.90 12.46 9.90
N ARG A 97 -6.73 11.14 9.77
CA ARG A 97 -7.36 10.15 10.63
C ARG A 97 -6.40 9.06 11.03
N GLU A 98 -6.47 8.67 12.29
CA GLU A 98 -5.86 7.43 12.74
C GLU A 98 -6.70 6.21 12.32
N ILE A 99 -6.03 5.20 11.82
CA ILE A 99 -6.58 3.92 11.38
C ILE A 99 -5.75 2.80 11.98
N SER A 100 -6.43 1.78 12.50
CA SER A 100 -5.80 0.58 13.03
C SER A 100 -4.83 -0.06 12.02
N ASN A 101 -3.69 -0.54 12.54
CA ASN A 101 -2.75 -1.36 11.76
C ASN A 101 -3.39 -2.66 11.24
N TRP A 102 -4.48 -3.14 11.87
CA TRP A 102 -5.22 -4.31 11.41
C TRP A 102 -5.85 -4.11 10.03
N MET A 103 -6.15 -2.86 9.66
CA MET A 103 -6.61 -2.53 8.31
C MET A 103 -5.51 -2.80 7.26
N GLY A 104 -4.25 -2.98 7.69
CA GLY A 104 -3.12 -3.46 6.90
C GLY A 104 -2.69 -2.50 5.79
N SER A 105 -1.95 -3.04 4.83
CA SER A 105 -1.39 -2.31 3.67
C SER A 105 -2.09 -2.67 2.35
N GLY A 106 -1.84 -1.88 1.31
CA GLY A 106 -2.29 -2.07 -0.06
C GLY A 106 -3.48 -1.21 -0.45
N ILE A 107 -4.23 -1.70 -1.44
CA ILE A 107 -5.47 -1.10 -1.94
C ILE A 107 -6.66 -1.90 -1.40
N LYS A 108 -7.54 -1.28 -0.62
CA LYS A 108 -8.66 -1.99 0.03
C LYS A 108 -9.97 -1.23 -0.01
N GLY A 109 -11.04 -1.95 -0.32
CA GLY A 109 -12.41 -1.45 -0.16
C GLY A 109 -12.79 -1.36 1.32
N THR A 110 -13.46 -0.28 1.68
CA THR A 110 -14.02 -0.01 3.02
C THR A 110 -15.48 0.41 2.84
N LYS A 111 -16.27 0.38 3.92
CA LYS A 111 -17.67 0.87 3.86
C LYS A 111 -17.78 2.33 3.40
N LYS A 112 -16.76 3.16 3.65
CA LYS A 112 -16.73 4.59 3.32
C LYS A 112 -16.09 4.89 1.96
N GLY A 113 -15.37 3.93 1.35
CA GLY A 113 -14.67 4.13 0.09
C GLY A 113 -13.42 3.27 -0.02
N MET A 114 -12.30 3.82 -0.50
CA MET A 114 -11.10 3.05 -0.85
C MET A 114 -9.88 3.52 -0.06
N MET A 115 -9.10 2.58 0.48
CA MET A 115 -7.84 2.86 1.16
C MET A 115 -6.67 2.53 0.24
N TRP A 116 -5.70 3.43 0.21
CA TRP A 116 -4.45 3.35 -0.53
C TRP A 116 -3.32 3.67 0.44
N ARG A 117 -2.66 2.65 0.99
CA ARG A 117 -1.66 2.83 2.05
C ARG A 117 -0.60 1.74 2.00
N ALA A 118 0.68 2.10 1.89
CA ALA A 118 1.78 1.16 2.08
C ALA A 118 1.91 0.75 3.55
N TRP A 119 1.90 1.71 4.48
CA TRP A 119 2.00 1.45 5.92
C TRP A 119 1.61 2.67 6.77
N GLY A 120 1.63 2.51 8.10
CA GLY A 120 1.43 3.60 9.06
C GLY A 120 0.03 3.61 9.69
N LYS A 121 -0.09 4.32 10.80
CA LYS A 121 -1.34 4.45 11.57
C LYS A 121 -2.19 5.64 11.14
N THR A 122 -1.64 6.59 10.42
CA THR A 122 -2.35 7.82 10.06
C THR A 122 -2.50 7.89 8.56
N VAL A 123 -3.66 8.35 8.10
CA VAL A 123 -3.96 8.56 6.69
C VAL A 123 -4.59 9.93 6.49
N VAL A 124 -4.50 10.44 5.28
CA VAL A 124 -5.30 11.59 4.82
C VAL A 124 -6.58 11.06 4.20
N ALA A 125 -7.71 11.36 4.83
CA ALA A 125 -9.04 11.06 4.32
C ALA A 125 -9.51 12.19 3.41
N ILE A 126 -9.66 11.88 2.13
CA ILE A 126 -10.14 12.78 1.08
C ILE A 126 -11.60 12.44 0.82
N LEU A 127 -12.52 13.32 1.23
CA LEU A 127 -13.94 13.18 0.96
C LEU A 127 -14.25 13.75 -0.42
N HIS A 128 -14.87 12.96 -1.29
CA HIS A 128 -15.37 13.41 -2.58
C HIS A 128 -16.80 13.92 -2.47
N ASN A 129 -17.18 14.79 -3.40
CA ASN A 129 -18.55 15.33 -3.57
C ASN A 129 -19.63 14.25 -3.74
N ASN A 130 -19.26 13.00 -4.05
CA ASN A 130 -20.17 11.86 -4.16
C ASN A 130 -20.35 11.08 -2.84
N GLY A 131 -19.83 11.60 -1.73
CA GLY A 131 -19.90 11.00 -0.40
C GLY A 131 -18.92 9.85 -0.14
N LYS A 132 -18.09 9.46 -1.12
CA LYS A 132 -17.05 8.44 -0.94
C LYS A 132 -15.76 9.06 -0.40
N THR A 133 -15.03 8.31 0.40
CA THR A 133 -13.73 8.71 0.95
C THR A 133 -12.60 7.90 0.35
N ILE A 134 -11.54 8.58 -0.09
CA ILE A 134 -10.26 7.94 -0.40
C ILE A 134 -9.31 8.18 0.77
N PHE A 135 -8.83 7.10 1.37
CA PHE A 135 -7.85 7.16 2.46
C PHE A 135 -6.45 6.98 1.87
N VAL A 136 -5.60 8.00 1.99
CA VAL A 136 -4.24 8.02 1.43
C VAL A 136 -3.23 7.91 2.57
N GLY A 137 -2.43 6.85 2.54
CA GLY A 137 -1.28 6.69 3.42
C GLY A 137 -0.18 7.67 3.08
N SER A 138 0.53 8.13 4.10
CA SER A 138 1.56 9.17 4.01
C SER A 138 2.54 8.98 5.16
N ASP A 139 3.83 9.17 4.89
CA ASP A 139 4.83 9.24 5.96
C ASP A 139 4.77 10.63 6.66
N ASN A 140 4.21 11.66 5.99
CA ASN A 140 3.99 13.01 6.51
C ASN A 140 2.53 13.47 6.37
N PRO A 141 1.56 12.83 7.07
CA PRO A 141 0.12 12.99 6.80
C PRO A 141 -0.37 14.43 6.98
N GLU A 142 0.15 15.17 7.96
CA GLU A 142 -0.23 16.56 8.18
C GLU A 142 0.27 17.51 7.09
N GLU A 143 1.47 17.25 6.55
CA GLU A 143 2.02 18.01 5.42
C GLU A 143 1.23 17.75 4.15
N LEU A 144 0.94 16.48 3.85
CA LEU A 144 0.10 16.10 2.73
C LEU A 144 -1.30 16.74 2.83
N ALA A 145 -1.94 16.66 4.01
CA ALA A 145 -3.26 17.28 4.21
C ALA A 145 -3.21 18.82 4.05
N ARG A 146 -2.14 19.48 4.54
CA ARG A 146 -1.94 20.92 4.30
C ARG A 146 -1.77 21.23 2.82
N ALA A 147 -0.96 20.45 2.10
CA ALA A 147 -0.72 20.65 0.67
C ALA A 147 -2.02 20.53 -0.15
N ILE A 148 -2.86 19.52 0.13
CA ILE A 148 -4.15 19.36 -0.54
C ILE A 148 -5.09 20.54 -0.19
N ARG A 149 -5.16 20.95 1.08
CA ARG A 149 -5.99 22.11 1.49
C ARG A 149 -5.55 23.40 0.81
N SER A 150 -4.25 23.61 0.62
CA SER A 150 -3.74 24.75 -0.14
C SER A 150 -4.14 24.66 -1.61
N ALA A 151 -4.11 23.47 -2.21
CA ALA A 151 -4.54 23.26 -3.59
C ALA A 151 -6.06 23.52 -3.80
N LEU A 152 -6.90 23.32 -2.79
CA LEU A 152 -8.35 23.60 -2.86
C LEU A 152 -8.71 25.09 -2.81
N LYS A 153 -7.82 25.93 -2.29
CA LYS A 153 -8.05 27.38 -2.15
C LYS A 153 -7.64 28.18 -3.38
N ASN A 154 -6.88 27.57 -4.28
CA ASN A 154 -6.41 28.16 -5.54
C ASN A 154 -7.36 27.80 -6.68
#